data_AF-A0A917J9Y5-F1
#
_entry.id   AF-A0A917J9Y5-F1
#
_cell.length_a   1.000
_cell.length_b   1.000
_cell.length_c   1.000
_cell.angle_alpha   90.00
_cell.angle_beta   90.00
_cell.angle_gamma   90.00
#
_symmetry.space_group_name_H-M   'P 1'
#
loop_
_entity.id
_entity.type
_entity.pdbx_description
1 polymer ?
#
loop_
_entity_poly.entity_id
_entity_poly.type
_entity_poly.pdbx_seq_one_letter_code
_entity_poly.pdbx_strand_id
1 'polypeptide(L)'
;MDLNIVTLEITDHISHFDYFERLISKRSDYNGALYEDINNISNKYKEHLAEHFAKIDFYDAEEQLLPLFEISVLIMHQIAVIKAKDIHTLIEVLEKDVKKIKKLYKAIGKS
;
A
#
# COMPACT_ATOMS: atom_id res chain seq x y z
N MET A 1 -14.68 11.99 13.12
CA MET A 1 -14.03 10.95 12.29
C MET A 1 -13.80 9.75 13.20
N ASP A 2 -14.30 8.58 12.81
CA ASP A 2 -14.13 7.36 13.60
C ASP A 2 -12.75 6.77 13.27
N LEU A 3 -11.83 6.79 14.24
CA LEU A 3 -10.46 6.32 14.04
C LEU A 3 -10.39 4.82 13.77
N ASN A 4 -11.33 4.02 14.27
CA ASN A 4 -11.35 2.59 13.98
C ASN A 4 -11.66 2.33 12.50
N ILE A 5 -12.63 3.06 11.95
CA ILE A 5 -13.01 2.97 10.54
C ILE A 5 -11.84 3.40 9.66
N VAL A 6 -11.21 4.54 9.98
CA VAL A 6 -10.06 5.06 9.24
C VAL A 6 -8.87 4.09 9.29
N THR A 7 -8.55 3.54 10.45
CA THR A 7 -7.48 2.53 10.59
C THR A 7 -7.76 1.33 9.71
N LEU A 8 -9.00 0.83 9.70
CA LEU A 8 -9.39 -0.30 8.87
C LEU A 8 -9.23 0.02 7.37
N GLU A 9 -9.67 1.20 6.93
CA GLU A 9 -9.57 1.64 5.54
C GLU A 9 -8.13 1.77 5.05
N ILE A 10 -7.25 2.35 5.86
CA ILE A 10 -5.81 2.43 5.56
C ILE A 10 -5.19 1.04 5.53
N THR A 11 -5.50 0.19 6.51
CA THR A 11 -5.00 -1.20 6.59
C THR A 11 -5.42 -2.00 5.36
N ASP A 12 -6.67 -1.83 4.92
CA ASP A 12 -7.21 -2.46 3.71
C ASP A 12 -6.43 -2.05 2.46
N HIS A 13 -6.17 -0.75 2.28
CA HIS A 13 -5.42 -0.27 1.13
C HIS A 13 -3.97 -0.78 1.12
N ILE A 14 -3.30 -0.79 2.27
CA ILE A 14 -1.94 -1.33 2.38
C ILE A 14 -1.91 -2.81 2.02
N SER A 15 -2.84 -3.58 2.58
CA SER A 15 -2.94 -5.02 2.33
C SER A 15 -3.26 -5.34 0.87
N HIS A 16 -4.16 -4.56 0.25
CA HIS A 16 -4.50 -4.73 -1.16
C HIS A 16 -3.34 -4.39 -2.09
N PHE A 17 -2.57 -3.35 -1.79
CA PHE A 17 -1.39 -3.01 -2.58
C PHE A 17 -0.37 -4.15 -2.55
N ASP A 18 0.03 -4.59 -1.34
CA ASP A 18 0.98 -5.71 -1.16
C ASP A 18 0.48 -6.98 -1.86
N TYR A 19 -0.81 -7.30 -1.74
CA TYR A 19 -1.39 -8.45 -2.40
C TYR A 19 -1.22 -8.41 -3.93
N PHE A 20 -1.56 -7.28 -4.57
CA PHE A 20 -1.40 -7.17 -6.03
C PHE A 20 0.07 -7.16 -6.45
N GLU A 21 0.94 -6.50 -5.68
CA GLU A 21 2.39 -6.51 -5.93
C GLU A 21 2.95 -7.94 -5.88
N ARG A 22 2.57 -8.75 -4.87
CA ARG A 22 2.97 -10.16 -4.77
C ARG A 22 2.42 -11.03 -5.89
N LEU A 23 1.18 -10.80 -6.33
CA LEU A 23 0.63 -11.52 -7.47
C LEU A 23 1.39 -11.23 -8.77
N ILE A 24 1.80 -9.97 -8.93
CA ILE A 24 2.59 -9.51 -10.05
C ILE A 24 4.00 -10.10 -10.00
N SER A 25 4.68 -10.10 -8.84
CA SER A 25 6.05 -10.62 -8.71
C SER A 25 6.17 -12.13 -8.93
N LYS A 26 5.10 -12.89 -8.67
CA LYS A 26 5.04 -14.34 -8.92
C LYS A 26 4.84 -14.72 -10.39
N ARG A 27 4.60 -13.77 -11.29
CA ARG A 27 4.33 -14.04 -12.70
C ARG A 27 5.63 -14.20 -13.50
N SER A 28 5.69 -15.25 -14.33
CA SER A 28 6.85 -15.59 -15.16
C SER A 28 6.86 -14.94 -16.55
N ASP A 29 5.73 -14.39 -17.01
CA ASP A 29 5.53 -13.70 -18.30
C ASP A 29 5.96 -12.21 -18.25
N TYR A 30 6.87 -11.91 -17.34
CA TYR A 30 7.25 -10.57 -16.95
C TYR A 30 8.17 -9.92 -17.99
N ASN A 31 7.65 -9.00 -18.80
CA ASN A 31 8.42 -8.27 -19.81
C ASN A 31 9.07 -6.98 -19.25
N GLY A 32 10.16 -6.53 -19.85
CA GLY A 32 11.01 -5.45 -19.30
C GLY A 32 10.33 -4.07 -19.21
N ALA A 33 9.34 -3.77 -20.05
CA ALA A 33 8.62 -2.49 -19.99
C ALA A 33 7.61 -2.45 -18.82
N LEU A 34 6.92 -3.56 -18.55
CA LEU A 34 6.03 -3.67 -17.39
C LEU A 34 6.82 -3.62 -16.07
N TYR A 35 8.06 -4.11 -16.05
CA TYR A 35 8.92 -4.05 -14.86
C TYR A 35 9.21 -2.65 -14.38
N GLU A 36 9.50 -1.73 -15.30
CA GLU A 36 9.76 -0.35 -14.94
C GLU A 36 8.50 0.32 -14.38
N ASP A 37 7.34 0.09 -14.98
CA ASP A 37 6.06 0.62 -14.49
C ASP A 37 5.71 0.12 -13.08
N ILE A 38 5.95 -1.17 -12.82
CA ILE A 38 5.68 -1.79 -11.52
C ILE A 38 6.62 -1.22 -10.47
N ASN A 39 7.93 -1.18 -10.73
CA ASN A 39 8.90 -0.58 -9.81
C ASN A 39 8.60 0.88 -9.53
N ASN A 40 8.20 1.66 -10.54
CA ASN A 40 7.83 3.06 -10.38
C ASN A 40 6.61 3.23 -9.46
N ILE A 41 5.62 2.33 -9.57
CA ILE A 41 4.45 2.37 -8.68
C ILE A 41 4.79 1.91 -7.27
N SER A 42 5.60 0.85 -7.12
CA SER A 42 6.06 0.37 -5.81
C SER A 42 6.91 1.40 -5.07
N ASN A 43 7.83 2.08 -5.77
CA ASN A 43 8.64 3.14 -5.16
C ASN A 43 7.79 4.32 -4.71
N LYS A 44 6.86 4.78 -5.55
CA LYS A 44 5.93 5.87 -5.18
C LYS A 44 5.05 5.49 -4.00
N TYR A 45 4.57 4.25 -3.95
CA TYR A 45 3.79 3.77 -2.83
C TYR A 45 4.60 3.78 -1.53
N LYS A 46 5.86 3.34 -1.56
CA LYS A 46 6.78 3.41 -0.40
C LYS A 46 7.06 4.85 0.02
N GLU A 47 7.23 5.77 -0.93
CA GLU A 47 7.36 7.21 -0.66
C GLU A 47 6.12 7.76 0.05
N HIS A 48 4.91 7.50 -0.45
CA HIS A 48 3.67 7.95 0.18
C HIS A 48 3.50 7.37 1.59
N LEU A 49 3.85 6.10 1.81
CA LEU A 49 3.85 5.53 3.17
C LEU A 49 4.85 6.24 4.07
N ALA A 50 6.07 6.51 3.60
CA ALA A 50 7.09 7.18 4.39
C ALA A 50 6.72 8.63 4.75
N GLU A 51 6.02 9.34 3.86
CA GLU A 51 5.53 10.71 4.10
C GLU A 51 4.54 10.78 5.26
N HIS A 52 3.66 9.77 5.40
CA HIS A 52 2.57 9.78 6.38
C HIS A 52 2.86 8.93 7.63
N PHE A 53 3.66 7.88 7.49
CA PHE A 53 4.03 6.92 8.53
C PHE A 53 5.55 6.86 8.73
N ALA A 54 6.18 8.03 8.79
CA ALA A 54 7.62 8.13 9.01
C ALA A 54 8.04 7.29 10.24
N LYS A 55 9.00 6.38 10.04
CA LYS A 55 9.54 5.45 11.05
C LYS A 55 8.66 4.26 11.42
N ILE A 56 7.57 4.03 10.71
CA ILE A 56 6.82 2.77 10.83
C ILE A 56 7.37 1.81 9.79
N ASP A 57 7.73 0.61 10.24
CA ASP A 57 7.97 -0.51 9.36
C ASP A 57 6.71 -1.37 9.32
N PHE A 58 6.14 -1.51 8.12
CA PHE A 58 4.98 -2.37 7.89
C PHE A 58 5.38 -3.78 7.47
N TYR A 59 6.68 -4.03 7.29
CA TYR A 59 7.20 -5.27 6.78
C TYR A 59 8.14 -5.91 7.81
N ASP A 60 8.20 -7.23 7.81
CA ASP A 60 9.16 -7.98 8.62
C ASP A 60 10.53 -8.09 7.95
N ALA A 61 11.45 -8.81 8.59
CA ALA A 61 12.81 -9.01 8.10
C ALA A 61 12.88 -9.81 6.77
N GLU A 62 11.80 -10.47 6.37
CA GLU A 62 11.67 -11.21 5.10
C GLU A 62 10.92 -10.40 4.04
N GLU A 63 10.71 -9.10 4.27
CA GLU A 63 9.89 -8.22 3.41
C GLU A 63 8.45 -8.73 3.26
N GLN A 64 7.92 -9.43 4.28
CA GLN A 64 6.53 -9.81 4.35
C GLN A 64 5.73 -8.75 5.11
N LEU A 65 4.53 -8.44 4.61
CA LEU A 65 3.65 -7.52 5.31
C LEU A 65 3.31 -8.09 6.70
N LEU A 66 3.44 -7.27 7.74
CA LEU A 66 3.14 -7.66 9.12
C LEU A 66 1.69 -8.15 9.28
N PRO A 67 1.37 -8.93 10.33
CA PRO A 67 0.00 -9.33 10.60
C PRO A 67 -0.95 -8.14 10.71
N LEU A 68 -2.19 -8.27 10.18
CA LEU A 68 -3.17 -7.18 10.14
C LEU A 68 -3.37 -6.47 11.48
N PHE A 69 -3.40 -7.25 12.58
CA PHE A 69 -3.53 -6.69 13.91
C PHE A 69 -2.37 -5.73 14.27
N GLU A 70 -1.13 -6.08 13.92
CA GLU A 70 0.05 -5.26 14.19
C GLU A 70 0.03 -3.99 13.34
N ILE A 71 -0.26 -4.10 12.05
CA ILE A 71 -0.40 -2.93 11.16
C ILE A 71 -1.49 -1.99 11.69
N SER A 72 -2.64 -2.51 12.08
CA SER A 72 -3.74 -1.68 12.60
C SER A 72 -3.35 -0.93 13.88
N VAL A 73 -2.57 -1.55 14.78
CA VAL A 73 -2.04 -0.87 15.97
C VAL A 73 -1.07 0.26 15.59
N LEU A 74 -0.15 -0.01 14.65
CA LEU A 74 0.82 0.98 14.17
C LEU A 74 0.11 2.18 13.51
N ILE A 75 -0.85 1.91 12.63
CA ILE A 75 -1.65 2.95 11.97
C ILE A 75 -2.44 3.76 12.99
N MET A 76 -3.15 3.09 13.91
CA MET A 76 -3.99 3.76 14.91
C MET A 76 -3.17 4.74 15.76
N HIS A 77 -1.97 4.35 16.20
CA HIS A 77 -1.08 5.23 16.94
C HIS A 77 -0.66 6.45 16.13
N GLN A 78 -0.37 6.27 14.84
CA GLN A 78 0.05 7.37 13.98
C GLN A 78 -1.10 8.33 13.65
N ILE A 79 -2.26 7.82 13.26
CA ILE A 79 -3.38 8.68 12.85
C ILE A 79 -4.00 9.43 14.03
N ALA A 80 -3.81 8.96 15.27
CA ALA A 80 -4.29 9.65 16.46
C ALA A 80 -3.66 11.06 16.64
N VAL A 81 -2.49 11.31 16.06
CA VAL A 81 -1.76 12.59 16.17
C VAL A 81 -1.78 13.41 14.87
N ILE A 82 -2.39 12.89 13.79
CA ILE A 82 -2.47 13.57 12.49
C ILE A 82 -3.80 14.34 12.37
N LYS A 83 -3.78 15.45 11.62
CA LYS A 83 -5.00 16.24 11.35
C LYS A 83 -5.93 15.47 10.41
N ALA A 84 -7.24 15.58 10.63
CA ALA A 84 -8.25 14.87 9.83
C ALA A 84 -8.15 15.12 8.31
N LYS A 85 -7.77 16.34 7.88
CA LYS A 85 -7.56 16.66 6.46
C LYS A 85 -6.46 15.81 5.84
N ASP A 86 -5.34 15.67 6.55
CA ASP A 86 -4.17 14.95 6.05
C ASP A 86 -4.45 13.43 6.01
N ILE A 87 -5.30 12.94 6.91
CA ILE A 87 -5.81 11.55 6.90
C ILE A 87 -6.68 11.27 5.66
N HIS A 88 -7.56 12.19 5.28
CA HIS A 88 -8.36 12.02 4.06
C HIS A 88 -7.48 12.02 2.81
N THR A 89 -6.49 12.92 2.75
CA THR A 89 -5.51 12.95 1.65
C THR A 89 -4.73 11.64 1.59
N LEU A 90 -4.29 11.10 2.72
CA LEU A 90 -3.62 9.81 2.79
C LEU A 90 -4.49 8.68 2.23
N ILE A 91 -5.74 8.56 2.69
CA ILE A 91 -6.68 7.53 2.19
C ILE A 91 -6.82 7.64 0.66
N GLU A 92 -7.05 8.84 0.13
CA GLU A 92 -7.18 9.04 -1.31
C GLU A 92 -5.92 8.67 -2.10
N VAL A 93 -4.73 8.92 -1.55
CA VAL A 93 -3.45 8.57 -2.17
C VAL A 93 -3.29 7.05 -2.20
N LEU A 94 -3.51 6.38 -1.08
CA LEU A 94 -3.43 4.92 -0.99
C LEU A 94 -4.45 4.24 -1.91
N GLU A 95 -5.69 4.73 -1.96
CA GLU A 95 -6.72 4.21 -2.84
C GLU A 95 -6.30 4.33 -4.32
N LYS A 96 -5.68 5.45 -4.72
CA LYS A 96 -5.15 5.65 -6.07
C LYS A 96 -4.03 4.67 -6.39
N ASP A 97 -3.13 4.40 -5.45
CA ASP A 97 -2.03 3.46 -5.67
C ASP A 97 -2.53 2.02 -5.81
N VAL A 98 -3.48 1.60 -4.96
CA VAL A 98 -4.17 0.32 -5.11
C VAL A 98 -4.84 0.21 -6.49
N LYS A 99 -5.52 1.26 -6.94
CA LYS A 99 -6.14 1.29 -8.29
C LYS A 99 -5.11 1.13 -9.40
N LYS A 100 -3.93 1.77 -9.29
CA LYS A 100 -2.84 1.67 -10.29
C LYS A 100 -2.26 0.26 -10.35
N ILE A 101 -1.84 -0.30 -9.21
CA ILE A 101 -1.22 -1.64 -9.18
C ILE A 101 -2.21 -2.72 -9.63
N LYS A 102 -3.49 -2.60 -9.25
CA LYS A 102 -4.57 -3.48 -9.73
C LYS A 102 -4.78 -3.37 -11.24
N LYS A 103 -4.67 -2.18 -11.81
CA LYS A 103 -4.79 -1.96 -13.27
C LYS A 103 -3.62 -2.62 -13.99
N LEU A 104 -2.40 -2.52 -13.46
CA LEU A 104 -1.24 -3.23 -14.00
C LEU A 104 -1.44 -4.74 -13.96
N TYR A 105 -1.80 -5.31 -12.81
CA TYR A 105 -2.09 -6.74 -12.69
C TYR A 105 -3.09 -7.23 -13.76
N LYS A 106 -4.18 -6.47 -13.98
CA LYS A 106 -5.18 -6.78 -15.02
C LYS A 106 -4.64 -6.70 -16.44
N ALA A 107 -3.68 -5.81 -16.72
CA ALA A 107 -3.07 -5.71 -18.04
C ALA A 107 -2.21 -6.95 -18.34
N ILE A 108 -1.47 -7.45 -17.35
CA ILE A 108 -0.67 -8.67 -17.49
C ILE A 108 -1.58 -9.89 -17.72
N GLY A 109 -2.70 -10.00 -16.99
CA GLY A 109 -3.65 -11.11 -17.12
C GLY A 109 -4.49 -11.15 -18.41
N LYS A 110 -4.41 -10.12 -19.26
CA LYS A 110 -5.11 -10.05 -20.56
C LYS A 110 -4.17 -10.26 -21.77
N SER A 111 -2.89 -10.52 -21.50
CA SER A 111 -1.86 -10.78 -22.51
C SER A 111 -1.84 -12.26 -22.91
#